data_AF-G6ATV1-F1
#
_entry.id   AF-G6ATV1-F1
#
_cell.length_a   1.000
_cell.length_b   1.000
_cell.length_c   1.000
_cell.angle_alpha   90.00
_cell.angle_beta   90.00
_cell.angle_gamma   90.00
#
_symmetry.space_group_name_H-M   'P 1'
#
loop_
_entity.id
_entity.type
_entity.pdbx_description
1 polymer ?
#
loop_
_entity_poly.entity_id
_entity_poly.type
_entity_poly.pdbx_seq_one_letter_code
_entity_poly.pdbx_strand_id
1 'polypeptide(L)'
;MFAQTAESYVVLDNAAGTLTFKHDANKPAGAFSLNEGELYPAWYAMAGDHTGYNENNIKKVVFDSSFANARPTNCCFWFVGCKDLTVIEGLEYLNTEKVTSMRSMFASCTNLTSLDVSKFRTQNVTDMYYMFGDCSSLTSLDVSKFDTRNVTDMDYMFNNCSNLTSLDVSKFDTQNVTSMWTMFKGCSSLTSLDLSNFDTQNVTNMYGMFYGCVNLATIYASDKFVTTACSYYERMFSGCEKLVGAVPYDENKVGKEMANYTTGYFTYKAASG
;
A
#
# COMPACT_ATOMS: atom_id res chain seq x y z
N MET A 1 36.27 11.65 -27.03
CA MET A 1 34.83 11.86 -26.80
C MET A 1 34.52 11.14 -25.50
N PHE A 2 34.34 11.86 -24.40
CA PHE A 2 33.92 11.22 -23.15
C PHE A 2 32.46 10.80 -23.35
N ALA A 3 32.17 9.49 -23.27
CA ALA A 3 30.80 9.02 -23.30
C ALA A 3 30.07 9.63 -22.10
N GLN A 4 28.97 10.33 -22.34
CA GLN A 4 28.14 10.86 -21.28
C GLN A 4 27.59 9.69 -20.47
N THR A 5 27.77 9.74 -19.16
CA THR A 5 27.32 8.69 -18.24
C THR A 5 25.80 8.61 -18.30
N ALA A 6 25.25 7.40 -18.34
CA ALA A 6 23.80 7.21 -18.28
C ALA A 6 23.28 7.66 -16.90
N GLU A 7 22.16 8.36 -16.91
CA GLU A 7 21.49 8.86 -15.71
C GLU A 7 20.02 8.46 -15.75
N SER A 8 19.42 8.25 -14.57
CA SER A 8 17.98 8.04 -14.48
C SER A 8 17.25 9.36 -14.31
N TYR A 9 16.19 9.55 -15.09
CA TYR A 9 15.40 10.78 -15.07
C TYR A 9 13.94 10.53 -15.43
N VAL A 10 13.12 11.54 -15.15
CA VAL A 10 11.68 11.53 -15.41
C VAL A 10 11.29 12.76 -16.22
N VAL A 11 10.48 12.56 -17.25
CA VAL A 11 9.96 13.63 -18.12
C VAL A 11 8.45 13.70 -17.97
N LEU A 12 7.94 14.88 -17.63
CA LEU A 12 6.51 15.16 -17.63
C LEU A 12 6.12 15.89 -18.92
N ASP A 13 5.29 15.25 -19.74
CA ASP A 13 4.57 15.91 -20.81
C ASP A 13 3.24 16.44 -20.27
N ASN A 14 3.21 17.73 -19.96
CA ASN A 14 2.02 18.40 -19.42
C ASN A 14 0.84 18.43 -20.39
N ALA A 15 1.09 18.45 -21.71
CA ALA A 15 0.02 18.48 -22.71
C ALA A 15 -0.66 17.11 -22.79
N ALA A 16 0.11 16.04 -22.74
CA ALA A 16 -0.40 14.68 -22.74
C ALA A 16 -0.82 14.17 -21.34
N GLY A 17 -0.36 14.80 -20.26
CA GLY A 17 -0.49 14.27 -18.91
C GLY A 17 0.28 12.96 -18.72
N THR A 18 1.44 12.82 -19.37
CA THR A 18 2.23 11.58 -19.37
C THR A 18 3.55 11.77 -18.63
N LEU A 19 3.80 10.92 -17.64
CA LEU A 19 5.05 10.89 -16.88
C LEU A 19 5.91 9.70 -17.34
N THR A 20 7.08 9.97 -17.91
CA THR A 20 7.95 8.94 -18.51
C THR A 20 9.27 8.81 -17.77
N PHE A 21 9.60 7.59 -17.33
CA PHE A 21 10.83 7.23 -16.63
C PHE A 21 11.84 6.63 -17.62
N LYS A 22 13.08 7.11 -17.61
CA LYS A 22 14.17 6.68 -18.52
C LYS A 22 15.51 6.55 -17.81
N HIS A 23 16.41 5.75 -18.38
CA HIS A 23 17.80 5.65 -17.94
C HIS A 23 18.75 5.58 -19.15
N ASP A 24 19.26 6.73 -19.56
CA ASP A 24 20.19 6.85 -20.69
C ASP A 24 21.05 8.12 -20.58
N ALA A 25 21.90 8.35 -21.59
CA ALA A 25 22.79 9.51 -21.64
C ALA A 25 22.12 10.79 -22.16
N ASN A 26 20.82 10.76 -22.50
CA ASN A 26 20.11 11.81 -23.22
C ASN A 26 19.10 12.57 -22.34
N LYS A 27 19.41 12.74 -21.04
CA LYS A 27 18.56 13.52 -20.11
C LYS A 27 18.30 14.92 -20.67
N PRO A 28 17.05 15.27 -21.02
CA PRO A 28 16.74 16.58 -21.57
C PRO A 28 16.74 17.65 -20.46
N ALA A 29 16.94 18.91 -20.84
CA ALA A 29 16.79 20.03 -19.92
C ALA A 29 15.37 20.06 -19.34
N GLY A 30 15.26 20.26 -18.02
CA GLY A 30 13.97 20.27 -17.31
C GLY A 30 13.44 18.89 -16.91
N ALA A 31 14.13 17.79 -17.25
CA ALA A 31 13.80 16.49 -16.69
C ALA A 31 14.11 16.42 -15.19
N PHE A 32 13.23 15.77 -14.43
CA PHE A 32 13.40 15.53 -13.00
C PHE A 32 14.43 14.43 -12.78
N SER A 33 15.28 14.54 -11.76
CA SER A 33 16.13 13.42 -11.35
C SER A 33 15.36 12.46 -10.43
N LEU A 34 15.83 11.22 -10.33
CA LEU A 34 15.34 10.29 -9.31
C LEU A 34 15.96 10.56 -7.94
N ASN A 35 15.26 10.12 -6.89
CA ASN A 35 15.71 10.15 -5.50
C ASN A 35 16.14 11.55 -5.01
N GLU A 36 15.68 12.62 -5.65
CA GLU A 36 15.82 13.98 -5.11
C GLU A 36 14.75 14.22 -4.05
N GLY A 37 15.17 14.61 -2.84
CA GLY A 37 14.29 14.80 -1.68
C GLY A 37 14.07 13.53 -0.83
N GLU A 38 13.71 13.73 0.44
CA GLU A 38 13.48 12.61 1.38
C GLU A 38 12.06 12.01 1.28
N LEU A 39 11.06 12.81 0.91
CA LEU A 39 9.64 12.40 0.91
C LEU A 39 8.99 12.58 -0.47
N TYR A 40 9.01 13.79 -1.04
CA TYR A 40 8.30 14.09 -2.28
C TYR A 40 9.24 14.04 -3.48
N PRO A 41 8.88 13.31 -4.56
CA PRO A 41 9.66 13.37 -5.80
C PRO A 41 9.50 14.75 -6.46
N ALA A 42 10.47 15.16 -7.26
CA ALA A 42 10.47 16.48 -7.89
C ALA A 42 9.29 16.73 -8.87
N TRP A 43 8.63 15.68 -9.37
CA TRP A 43 7.43 15.77 -10.21
C TRP A 43 6.12 15.77 -9.41
N TYR A 44 6.18 15.80 -8.08
CA TYR A 44 4.99 16.00 -7.27
C TYR A 44 4.71 17.50 -7.10
N ALA A 45 3.54 17.93 -7.55
CA ALA A 45 3.04 19.28 -7.30
C ALA A 45 1.97 19.22 -6.21
N MET A 46 2.27 19.75 -5.02
CA MET A 46 1.33 19.84 -3.92
C MET A 46 0.13 20.71 -4.30
N ALA A 47 -1.08 20.18 -4.11
CA ALA A 47 -2.28 20.97 -4.27
C ALA A 47 -2.35 22.14 -3.27
N GLY A 48 -2.57 23.36 -3.78
CA GLY A 48 -2.68 24.57 -2.96
C GLY A 48 -3.87 24.55 -1.97
N ASP A 49 -4.83 23.65 -2.20
CA ASP A 49 -6.00 23.40 -1.35
C ASP A 49 -5.75 22.39 -0.22
N HIS A 50 -4.52 21.89 -0.07
CA HIS A 50 -4.11 20.93 0.96
C HIS A 50 -4.85 19.60 0.91
N THR A 51 -5.44 19.24 -0.23
CA THR A 51 -6.15 17.96 -0.42
C THR A 51 -5.22 16.75 -0.49
N GLY A 52 -3.91 16.96 -0.60
CA GLY A 52 -2.93 15.89 -0.79
C GLY A 52 -2.91 15.31 -2.21
N TYR A 53 -3.64 15.91 -3.16
CA TYR A 53 -3.62 15.52 -4.57
C TYR A 53 -2.43 16.13 -5.31
N ASN A 54 -2.00 15.46 -6.39
CA ASN A 54 -0.96 15.96 -7.29
C ASN A 54 -1.61 16.83 -8.38
N GLU A 55 -1.19 18.10 -8.49
CA GLU A 55 -1.75 19.06 -9.46
C GLU A 55 -1.33 18.79 -10.91
N ASN A 56 -0.33 17.93 -11.15
CA ASN A 56 0.23 17.70 -12.48
C ASN A 56 -0.69 16.89 -13.44
N ASN A 57 -1.95 16.62 -13.07
CA ASN A 57 -2.96 15.92 -13.88
C ASN A 57 -2.40 14.72 -14.66
N ILE A 58 -1.60 13.90 -13.98
CA ILE A 58 -0.92 12.74 -14.58
C ILE A 58 -1.98 11.67 -14.90
N LYS A 59 -2.15 11.38 -16.18
CA LYS A 59 -3.12 10.41 -16.72
C LYS A 59 -2.50 9.05 -17.04
N LYS A 60 -1.21 9.07 -17.38
CA LYS A 60 -0.44 7.91 -17.83
C LYS A 60 0.99 7.96 -17.29
N VAL A 61 1.48 6.82 -16.83
CA VAL A 61 2.89 6.61 -16.49
C VAL A 61 3.50 5.62 -17.47
N VAL A 62 4.73 5.89 -17.91
CA VAL A 62 5.51 5.01 -18.79
C VAL A 62 6.87 4.78 -18.18
N PHE A 63 7.21 3.52 -17.94
CA PHE A 63 8.58 3.10 -17.71
C PHE A 63 9.16 2.63 -19.04
N ASP A 64 10.06 3.43 -19.61
CA ASP A 64 10.78 3.02 -20.81
C ASP A 64 11.66 1.80 -20.51
N SER A 65 11.85 0.93 -21.50
CA SER A 65 12.68 -0.28 -21.34
C SER A 65 14.11 0.00 -20.85
N SER A 66 14.66 1.18 -21.16
CA SER A 66 15.96 1.64 -20.63
C SER A 66 15.98 1.70 -19.10
N PHE A 67 14.83 1.96 -18.47
CA PHE A 67 14.69 2.09 -17.02
C PHE A 67 14.95 0.80 -16.26
N ALA A 68 14.98 -0.37 -16.92
CA ALA A 68 15.41 -1.63 -16.32
C ALA A 68 16.82 -1.56 -15.70
N ASN A 69 17.65 -0.63 -16.17
CA ASN A 69 19.00 -0.37 -15.65
C ASN A 69 19.04 0.65 -14.52
N ALA A 70 17.95 1.37 -14.25
CA ALA A 70 17.85 2.25 -13.09
C ALA A 70 17.85 1.44 -11.78
N ARG A 71 18.36 2.04 -10.70
CA ARG A 71 18.35 1.49 -9.34
C ARG A 71 17.83 2.53 -8.35
N PRO A 72 16.53 2.86 -8.38
CA PRO A 72 15.95 3.74 -7.38
C PRO A 72 16.18 3.17 -5.97
N THR A 73 16.49 4.05 -5.03
CA THR A 73 16.66 3.68 -3.62
C THR A 73 15.41 4.01 -2.79
N ASN A 74 14.47 4.76 -3.39
CA ASN A 74 13.24 5.18 -2.76
C ASN A 74 12.12 5.34 -3.80
N CYS A 75 10.90 4.94 -3.45
CA CYS A 75 9.68 5.15 -4.24
C CYS A 75 8.60 5.95 -3.48
N CYS A 76 8.98 6.59 -2.36
CA CYS A 76 8.12 7.43 -1.53
C CYS A 76 7.38 8.47 -2.40
N PHE A 77 6.05 8.50 -2.29
CA PHE A 77 5.15 9.44 -2.96
C PHE A 77 5.27 9.52 -4.51
N TRP A 78 5.81 8.51 -5.20
CA TRP A 78 6.02 8.58 -6.66
C TRP A 78 4.76 8.90 -7.47
N PHE A 79 3.60 8.34 -7.09
CA PHE A 79 2.33 8.54 -7.78
C PHE A 79 1.21 8.98 -6.83
N VAL A 80 1.55 9.50 -5.65
CA VAL A 80 0.55 9.99 -4.70
C VAL A 80 -0.39 10.98 -5.39
N GLY A 81 -1.68 10.88 -5.09
CA GLY A 81 -2.65 11.88 -5.49
C GLY A 81 -2.86 12.01 -7.00
N CYS A 82 -2.31 11.10 -7.82
CA CYS A 82 -2.50 11.09 -9.27
C CYS A 82 -3.90 10.55 -9.61
N LYS A 83 -4.93 11.32 -9.25
CA LYS A 83 -6.35 10.90 -9.37
C LYS A 83 -6.78 10.61 -10.81
N ASP A 84 -6.13 11.20 -11.80
CA ASP A 84 -6.44 10.99 -13.22
C ASP A 84 -5.65 9.82 -13.84
N LEU A 85 -4.75 9.18 -13.09
CA LEU A 85 -3.91 8.09 -13.57
C LEU A 85 -4.76 6.84 -13.80
N THR A 86 -4.80 6.38 -15.05
CA THR A 86 -5.59 5.20 -15.45
C THR A 86 -4.74 4.06 -15.99
N VAL A 87 -3.49 4.34 -16.39
CA VAL A 87 -2.62 3.34 -17.01
C VAL A 87 -1.15 3.55 -16.64
N ILE A 88 -0.47 2.45 -16.33
CA ILE A 88 0.97 2.39 -16.11
C ILE A 88 1.54 1.34 -17.06
N GLU A 89 2.41 1.76 -17.97
CA GLU A 89 3.07 0.88 -18.94
C GLU A 89 4.51 0.62 -18.55
N GLY A 90 4.98 -0.62 -18.73
CA GLY A 90 6.37 -1.00 -18.51
C GLY A 90 6.78 -1.11 -17.04
N LEU A 91 5.82 -1.23 -16.11
CA LEU A 91 6.10 -1.28 -14.66
C LEU A 91 7.06 -2.44 -14.30
N GLU A 92 7.14 -3.49 -15.11
CA GLU A 92 8.12 -4.56 -15.02
C GLU A 92 9.59 -4.11 -15.17
N TYR A 93 9.83 -2.93 -15.76
CA TYR A 93 11.16 -2.31 -15.86
C TYR A 93 11.54 -1.52 -14.60
N LEU A 94 10.62 -1.34 -13.64
CA LEU A 94 10.96 -0.75 -12.33
C LEU A 94 11.69 -1.80 -11.47
N ASN A 95 13.02 -1.69 -11.39
CA ASN A 95 13.80 -2.51 -10.48
C ASN A 95 13.79 -1.93 -9.06
N THR A 96 13.01 -2.56 -8.16
CA THR A 96 12.89 -2.11 -6.76
C THR A 96 13.88 -2.79 -5.80
N GLU A 97 14.91 -3.49 -6.27
CA GLU A 97 15.80 -4.28 -5.40
C GLU A 97 16.58 -3.46 -4.37
N LYS A 98 16.72 -2.14 -4.58
CA LYS A 98 17.39 -1.20 -3.68
C LYS A 98 16.42 -0.26 -2.96
N VAL A 99 15.13 -0.37 -3.21
CA VAL A 99 14.12 0.51 -2.60
C VAL A 99 13.92 0.15 -1.13
N THR A 100 14.04 1.15 -0.26
CA THR A 100 13.82 0.99 1.19
C THR A 100 12.49 1.53 1.67
N SER A 101 11.86 2.46 0.93
CA SER A 101 10.52 2.96 1.24
C SER A 101 9.64 2.98 0.00
N MET A 102 8.40 2.50 0.17
CA MET A 102 7.31 2.56 -0.80
C MET A 102 6.11 3.36 -0.24
N ARG A 103 6.38 4.19 0.77
CA ARG A 103 5.37 5.04 1.43
C ARG A 103 4.58 5.84 0.40
N SER A 104 3.25 5.72 0.47
CA SER A 104 2.30 6.45 -0.37
C SER A 104 2.56 6.33 -1.87
N MET A 105 3.25 5.27 -2.35
CA MET A 105 3.70 5.18 -3.75
C MET A 105 2.54 5.31 -4.74
N PHE A 106 1.38 4.70 -4.46
CA PHE A 106 0.17 4.76 -5.27
C PHE A 106 -1.02 5.39 -4.54
N ALA A 107 -0.79 6.00 -3.37
CA ALA A 107 -1.87 6.56 -2.55
C ALA A 107 -2.75 7.52 -3.36
N SER A 108 -4.07 7.40 -3.21
CA SER A 108 -5.07 8.25 -3.86
C SER A 108 -5.03 8.26 -5.39
N CYS A 109 -4.53 7.19 -6.03
CA CYS A 109 -4.74 6.90 -7.46
C CYS A 109 -6.17 6.40 -7.69
N THR A 110 -7.17 7.26 -7.46
CA THR A 110 -8.58 6.88 -7.37
C THR A 110 -9.20 6.35 -8.67
N ASN A 111 -8.64 6.65 -9.84
CA ASN A 111 -9.11 6.14 -11.13
C ASN A 111 -8.32 4.91 -11.66
N LEU A 112 -7.32 4.42 -10.93
CA LEU A 112 -6.55 3.26 -11.35
C LEU A 112 -7.36 1.97 -11.09
N THR A 113 -7.71 1.24 -12.15
CA THR A 113 -8.55 0.02 -12.07
C THR A 113 -7.75 -1.28 -12.00
N SER A 114 -6.48 -1.25 -12.42
CA SER A 114 -5.57 -2.40 -12.43
C SER A 114 -4.14 -1.97 -12.15
N LEU A 115 -3.40 -2.79 -11.41
CA LEU A 115 -2.00 -2.53 -11.08
C LEU A 115 -1.26 -3.87 -10.94
N ASP A 116 -0.23 -4.09 -11.78
CA ASP A 116 0.64 -5.27 -11.70
C ASP A 116 1.91 -4.98 -10.91
N VAL A 117 1.93 -5.37 -9.63
CA VAL A 117 3.11 -5.27 -8.75
C VAL A 117 3.91 -6.58 -8.67
N SER A 118 3.66 -7.54 -9.56
CA SER A 118 4.22 -8.91 -9.45
C SER A 118 5.74 -9.01 -9.64
N LYS A 119 6.37 -7.93 -10.10
CA LYS A 119 7.83 -7.79 -10.29
C LYS A 119 8.52 -7.04 -9.16
N PHE A 120 7.78 -6.51 -8.20
CA PHE A 120 8.36 -5.78 -7.08
C PHE A 120 9.18 -6.73 -6.21
N ARG A 121 10.41 -6.30 -5.93
CA ARG A 121 11.33 -6.86 -4.96
C ARG A 121 11.25 -6.01 -3.69
N THR A 122 10.60 -6.52 -2.65
CA THR A 122 10.31 -5.74 -1.43
C THR A 122 11.17 -6.16 -0.23
N GLN A 123 12.13 -7.05 -0.40
CA GLN A 123 12.92 -7.60 0.71
C GLN A 123 13.75 -6.55 1.49
N ASN A 124 13.97 -5.37 0.92
CA ASN A 124 14.67 -4.25 1.57
C ASN A 124 13.73 -3.13 2.03
N VAL A 125 12.43 -3.25 1.77
CA VAL A 125 11.44 -2.23 2.11
C VAL A 125 11.12 -2.31 3.60
N THR A 126 11.24 -1.18 4.28
CA THR A 126 10.92 -1.05 5.72
C THR A 126 9.64 -0.26 5.96
N ASP A 127 9.20 0.54 5.00
CA ASP A 127 8.04 1.43 5.10
C ASP A 127 7.08 1.23 3.92
N MET A 128 5.87 0.76 4.24
CA MET A 128 4.75 0.59 3.32
C MET A 128 3.53 1.45 3.72
N TYR A 129 3.74 2.49 4.54
CA TYR A 129 2.70 3.42 4.97
C TYR A 129 1.89 3.91 3.77
N TYR A 130 0.57 3.71 3.81
CA TYR A 130 -0.41 4.20 2.84
C TYR A 130 -0.13 3.83 1.38
N MET A 131 0.68 2.78 1.11
CA MET A 131 1.18 2.46 -0.23
C MET A 131 0.08 2.39 -1.30
N PHE A 132 -1.09 1.84 -0.97
CA PHE A 132 -2.25 1.71 -1.86
C PHE A 132 -3.51 2.42 -1.34
N GLY A 133 -3.42 3.20 -0.27
CA GLY A 133 -4.62 3.79 0.33
C GLY A 133 -5.34 4.73 -0.64
N ASP A 134 -6.66 4.80 -0.53
CA ASP A 134 -7.60 5.46 -1.43
C ASP A 134 -7.50 5.05 -2.92
N CYS A 135 -6.90 3.90 -3.25
CA CYS A 135 -7.03 3.30 -4.57
C CYS A 135 -8.42 2.67 -4.76
N SER A 136 -9.47 3.50 -4.65
CA SER A 136 -10.86 3.07 -4.54
C SER A 136 -11.42 2.39 -5.78
N SER A 137 -10.80 2.55 -6.96
CA SER A 137 -11.18 1.87 -8.19
C SER A 137 -10.51 0.52 -8.43
N LEU A 138 -9.50 0.14 -7.64
CA LEU A 138 -8.90 -1.19 -7.77
C LEU A 138 -9.91 -2.26 -7.34
N THR A 139 -10.13 -3.25 -8.21
CA THR A 139 -11.05 -4.37 -7.94
C THR A 139 -10.33 -5.63 -7.46
N SER A 140 -9.05 -5.76 -7.81
CA SER A 140 -8.12 -6.81 -7.38
C SER A 140 -6.70 -6.25 -7.32
N LEU A 141 -5.87 -6.83 -6.45
CA LEU A 141 -4.46 -6.49 -6.30
C LEU A 141 -3.71 -7.72 -5.79
N ASP A 142 -2.72 -8.20 -6.55
CA ASP A 142 -1.88 -9.33 -6.15
C ASP A 142 -0.62 -8.85 -5.43
N VAL A 143 -0.63 -8.96 -4.09
CA VAL A 143 0.52 -8.69 -3.22
C VAL A 143 1.19 -9.97 -2.70
N SER A 144 0.85 -11.14 -3.24
CA SER A 144 1.28 -12.45 -2.71
C SER A 144 2.79 -12.72 -2.83
N LYS A 145 3.52 -11.87 -3.58
CA LYS A 145 4.98 -11.93 -3.74
C LYS A 145 5.73 -10.93 -2.86
N PHE A 146 5.02 -10.12 -2.08
CA PHE A 146 5.67 -9.16 -1.20
C PHE A 146 6.38 -9.91 -0.07
N ASP A 147 7.68 -9.67 0.02
CA ASP A 147 8.48 -9.98 1.20
C ASP A 147 8.37 -8.79 2.16
N THR A 148 7.64 -8.98 3.25
CA THR A 148 7.35 -7.92 4.24
C THR A 148 8.17 -8.06 5.52
N ARG A 149 9.14 -8.99 5.56
CA ARG A 149 9.86 -9.33 6.82
C ARG A 149 10.56 -8.15 7.48
N ASN A 150 10.93 -7.13 6.72
CA ASN A 150 11.63 -5.94 7.20
C ASN A 150 10.72 -4.73 7.40
N VAL A 151 9.42 -4.84 7.07
CA VAL A 151 8.46 -3.74 7.18
C VAL A 151 8.13 -3.49 8.64
N THR A 152 8.22 -2.24 9.06
CA THR A 152 7.92 -1.80 10.43
C THR A 152 6.63 -0.98 10.54
N ASP A 153 6.19 -0.38 9.43
CA ASP A 153 4.99 0.46 9.34
C ASP A 153 4.10 0.01 8.16
N MET A 154 2.85 -0.38 8.49
CA MET A 154 1.80 -0.76 7.54
C MET A 154 0.53 0.09 7.73
N ASP A 155 0.64 1.25 8.38
CA ASP A 155 -0.49 2.15 8.57
C ASP A 155 -1.12 2.51 7.22
N TYR A 156 -2.45 2.52 7.18
CA TYR A 156 -3.27 2.86 6.02
C TYR A 156 -2.98 2.08 4.73
N MET A 157 -2.18 1.01 4.73
CA MET A 157 -1.64 0.40 3.50
C MET A 157 -2.72 0.12 2.42
N PHE A 158 -3.92 -0.30 2.83
CA PHE A 158 -5.07 -0.53 1.95
C PHE A 158 -6.30 0.33 2.33
N ASN A 159 -6.14 1.41 3.10
CA ASN A 159 -7.26 2.22 3.58
C ASN A 159 -8.15 2.70 2.41
N ASN A 160 -9.47 2.56 2.52
CA ASN A 160 -10.49 2.95 1.56
C ASN A 160 -10.27 2.39 0.15
N CYS A 161 -9.62 1.23 0.01
CA CYS A 161 -9.67 0.43 -1.22
C CYS A 161 -11.06 -0.23 -1.36
N SER A 162 -12.10 0.60 -1.49
CA SER A 162 -13.50 0.21 -1.29
C SER A 162 -14.01 -0.81 -2.30
N ASN A 163 -13.42 -0.89 -3.51
CA ASN A 163 -13.83 -1.83 -4.55
C ASN A 163 -13.00 -3.12 -4.59
N LEU A 164 -11.98 -3.28 -3.73
CA LEU A 164 -11.25 -4.54 -3.65
C LEU A 164 -12.19 -5.64 -3.16
N THR A 165 -12.42 -6.63 -4.01
CA THR A 165 -13.31 -7.77 -3.72
C THR A 165 -12.58 -8.95 -3.08
N SER A 166 -11.27 -9.04 -3.30
CA SER A 166 -10.36 -10.03 -2.72
C SER A 166 -8.99 -9.41 -2.50
N LEU A 167 -8.32 -9.79 -1.41
CA LEU A 167 -6.97 -9.37 -1.10
C LEU A 167 -6.25 -10.50 -0.35
N ASP A 168 -5.23 -11.09 -0.96
CA ASP A 168 -4.42 -12.13 -0.32
C ASP A 168 -3.21 -11.51 0.37
N VAL A 169 -3.32 -11.32 1.69
CA VAL A 169 -2.23 -10.92 2.59
C VAL A 169 -1.71 -12.09 3.42
N SER A 170 -2.13 -13.33 3.11
CA SER A 170 -1.81 -14.49 3.95
C SER A 170 -0.31 -14.74 4.07
N LYS A 171 0.52 -14.24 3.14
CA LYS A 171 1.99 -14.41 3.17
C LYS A 171 2.75 -13.27 3.84
N PHE A 172 2.07 -12.26 4.38
CA PHE A 172 2.75 -11.16 5.04
C PHE A 172 3.39 -11.67 6.34
N ASP A 173 4.71 -11.46 6.46
CA ASP A 173 5.43 -11.53 7.72
C ASP A 173 5.34 -10.16 8.39
N THR A 174 4.65 -10.11 9.53
CA THR A 174 4.40 -8.87 10.28
C THR A 174 5.15 -8.80 11.61
N GLN A 175 6.11 -9.71 11.86
CA GLN A 175 6.78 -9.81 13.16
C GLN A 175 7.48 -8.52 13.60
N ASN A 176 7.92 -7.70 12.64
CA ASN A 176 8.60 -6.42 12.89
C ASN A 176 7.68 -5.19 12.80
N VAL A 177 6.40 -5.39 12.47
CA VAL A 177 5.43 -4.30 12.33
C VAL A 177 5.04 -3.78 13.71
N THR A 178 5.07 -2.46 13.87
CA THR A 178 4.73 -1.78 15.13
C THR A 178 3.39 -1.05 15.08
N SER A 179 2.87 -0.79 13.87
CA SER A 179 1.62 -0.07 13.64
C SER A 179 0.87 -0.60 12.40
N MET A 180 -0.45 -0.77 12.56
CA MET A 180 -1.42 -1.19 11.53
C MET A 180 -2.65 -0.28 11.56
N TRP A 181 -2.46 1.00 11.89
CA TRP A 181 -3.51 2.00 12.04
C TRP A 181 -4.35 2.06 10.76
N THR A 182 -5.64 1.75 10.88
CA THR A 182 -6.60 1.81 9.77
C THR A 182 -6.18 1.07 8.50
N MET A 183 -5.33 0.04 8.60
CA MET A 183 -4.72 -0.67 7.46
C MET A 183 -5.76 -1.14 6.42
N PHE A 184 -6.92 -1.63 6.86
CA PHE A 184 -8.02 -2.08 6.00
C PHE A 184 -9.29 -1.24 6.14
N LYS A 185 -9.26 -0.11 6.86
CA LYS A 185 -10.44 0.73 7.08
C LYS A 185 -11.11 1.04 5.75
N GLY A 186 -12.43 0.90 5.66
CA GLY A 186 -13.20 1.27 4.47
C GLY A 186 -13.02 0.35 3.25
N CYS A 187 -12.36 -0.80 3.40
CA CYS A 187 -12.36 -1.87 2.39
C CYS A 187 -13.74 -2.56 2.32
N SER A 188 -14.76 -1.80 1.96
CA SER A 188 -16.17 -2.17 2.10
C SER A 188 -16.62 -3.31 1.20
N SER A 189 -15.87 -3.67 0.15
CA SER A 189 -16.19 -4.82 -0.72
C SER A 189 -15.52 -6.13 -0.31
N LEU A 190 -14.55 -6.11 0.62
CA LEU A 190 -13.92 -7.34 1.10
C LEU A 190 -14.93 -8.13 1.94
N THR A 191 -15.02 -9.43 1.68
CA THR A 191 -15.91 -10.35 2.41
C THR A 191 -15.17 -11.24 3.39
N SER A 192 -13.89 -11.49 3.15
CA SER A 192 -13.01 -12.21 4.07
C SER A 192 -11.58 -11.69 4.02
N LEU A 193 -10.86 -11.80 5.12
CA LEU A 193 -9.42 -11.56 5.21
C LEU A 193 -8.74 -12.73 5.91
N ASP A 194 -7.59 -13.15 5.38
CA ASP A 194 -6.76 -14.17 6.00
C ASP A 194 -5.51 -13.56 6.61
N LEU A 195 -5.51 -13.47 7.94
CA LEU A 195 -4.44 -12.92 8.76
C LEU A 195 -3.77 -14.03 9.58
N SER A 196 -3.90 -15.32 9.21
CA SER A 196 -3.40 -16.44 10.01
C SER A 196 -1.89 -16.39 10.25
N ASN A 197 -1.13 -15.75 9.37
CA ASN A 197 0.33 -15.59 9.51
C ASN A 197 0.77 -14.26 10.13
N PHE A 198 -0.17 -13.35 10.43
CA PHE A 198 0.16 -12.10 11.08
C PHE A 198 0.64 -12.40 12.51
N ASP A 199 1.91 -12.14 12.77
CA ASP A 199 2.49 -12.04 14.10
C ASP A 199 2.40 -10.58 14.54
N THR A 200 1.50 -10.30 15.48
CA THR A 200 1.19 -8.94 15.93
C THR A 200 1.71 -8.63 17.33
N GLN A 201 2.64 -9.44 17.85
CA GLN A 201 3.16 -9.28 19.21
C GLN A 201 3.81 -7.91 19.47
N ASN A 202 4.33 -7.27 18.42
CA ASN A 202 4.99 -5.96 18.49
C ASN A 202 4.09 -4.78 18.07
N VAL A 203 2.85 -5.05 17.65
CA VAL A 203 1.95 -4.00 17.16
C VAL A 203 1.32 -3.24 18.34
N THR A 204 1.63 -1.96 18.42
CA THR A 204 1.13 -1.06 19.49
C THR A 204 -0.11 -0.29 19.09
N ASN A 205 -0.34 -0.11 17.78
CA ASN A 205 -1.47 0.65 17.25
C ASN A 205 -2.23 -0.16 16.18
N MET A 206 -3.51 -0.43 16.46
CA MET A 206 -4.48 -1.06 15.57
C MET A 206 -5.79 -0.25 15.53
N TYR A 207 -5.73 1.05 15.83
CA TYR A 207 -6.91 1.92 15.82
C TYR A 207 -7.66 1.77 14.51
N GLY A 208 -8.97 1.51 14.57
CA GLY A 208 -9.82 1.40 13.38
C GLY A 208 -9.33 0.46 12.27
N MET A 209 -8.53 -0.57 12.57
CA MET A 209 -7.88 -1.44 11.55
C MET A 209 -8.86 -1.96 10.49
N PHE A 210 -10.09 -2.31 10.90
CA PHE A 210 -11.17 -2.80 10.01
C PHE A 210 -12.37 -1.84 9.96
N TYR A 211 -12.24 -0.61 10.47
CA TYR A 211 -13.36 0.33 10.57
C TYR A 211 -14.10 0.48 9.23
N GLY A 212 -15.42 0.33 9.23
CA GLY A 212 -16.25 0.49 8.02
C GLY A 212 -16.07 -0.60 6.96
N CYS A 213 -15.48 -1.75 7.29
CA CYS A 213 -15.50 -2.95 6.45
C CYS A 213 -16.88 -3.63 6.49
N VAL A 214 -17.90 -2.95 5.97
CA VAL A 214 -19.33 -3.32 6.13
C VAL A 214 -19.70 -4.68 5.56
N ASN A 215 -18.95 -5.22 4.59
CA ASN A 215 -19.21 -6.54 4.02
C ASN A 215 -18.30 -7.66 4.57
N LEU A 216 -17.34 -7.32 5.43
CA LEU A 216 -16.39 -8.29 5.97
C LEU A 216 -17.13 -9.24 6.91
N ALA A 217 -17.21 -10.51 6.52
CA ALA A 217 -17.94 -11.54 7.24
C ALA A 217 -17.01 -12.44 8.05
N THR A 218 -15.77 -12.64 7.59
CA THR A 218 -14.81 -13.55 8.25
C THR A 218 -13.41 -12.97 8.26
N ILE A 219 -12.78 -12.98 9.43
CA ILE A 219 -11.35 -12.72 9.57
C ILE A 219 -10.71 -13.99 10.12
N TYR A 220 -9.79 -14.59 9.36
CA TYR A 220 -9.04 -15.74 9.82
C TYR A 220 -7.81 -15.29 10.59
N ALA A 221 -7.54 -15.93 11.73
CA ALA A 221 -6.37 -15.66 12.55
C ALA A 221 -5.87 -16.95 13.23
N SER A 222 -4.59 -16.95 13.60
CA SER A 222 -3.98 -18.01 14.42
C SER A 222 -3.59 -17.47 15.81
N ASP A 223 -2.90 -18.28 16.60
CA ASP A 223 -2.32 -17.88 17.88
C ASP A 223 -1.27 -16.77 17.79
N LYS A 224 -0.76 -16.49 16.58
CA LYS A 224 0.19 -15.40 16.33
C LYS A 224 -0.47 -14.01 16.38
N PHE A 225 -1.77 -13.94 16.15
CA PHE A 225 -2.49 -12.66 16.24
C PHE A 225 -2.85 -12.38 17.69
N VAL A 226 -2.06 -11.52 18.33
CA VAL A 226 -2.23 -11.09 19.72
C VAL A 226 -2.32 -9.57 19.82
N THR A 227 -3.06 -9.07 20.80
CA THR A 227 -3.26 -7.63 21.02
C THR A 227 -2.70 -7.16 22.37
N THR A 228 -1.76 -7.92 22.93
CA THR A 228 -1.17 -7.71 24.26
C THR A 228 -0.35 -6.42 24.34
N ALA A 229 0.43 -6.11 23.29
CA ALA A 229 1.20 -4.86 23.18
C ALA A 229 0.36 -3.66 22.70
N CYS A 230 -0.87 -3.89 22.21
CA CYS A 230 -1.68 -2.86 21.57
C CYS A 230 -2.29 -1.88 22.60
N SER A 231 -1.92 -0.60 22.51
CA SER A 231 -2.37 0.49 23.39
C SER A 231 -3.34 1.46 22.70
N TYR A 232 -3.33 1.54 21.37
CA TYR A 232 -4.26 2.34 20.56
C TYR A 232 -5.09 1.39 19.68
N TYR A 233 -6.39 1.27 19.95
CA TYR A 233 -7.22 0.20 19.36
C TYR A 233 -8.69 0.58 19.21
N GLU A 234 -9.04 1.82 19.51
CA GLU A 234 -10.42 2.27 19.52
C GLU A 234 -11.04 2.08 18.12
N ARG A 235 -12.31 1.68 18.12
CA ARG A 235 -13.13 1.50 16.91
C ARG A 235 -12.58 0.49 15.90
N MET A 236 -11.71 -0.43 16.30
CA MET A 236 -11.12 -1.47 15.43
C MET A 236 -12.14 -2.15 14.50
N PHE A 237 -13.33 -2.48 15.02
CA PHE A 237 -14.40 -3.17 14.29
C PHE A 237 -15.67 -2.32 14.07
N SER A 238 -15.62 -1.00 14.29
CA SER A 238 -16.83 -0.18 14.15
C SER A 238 -17.36 -0.23 12.70
N GLY A 239 -18.66 -0.48 12.53
CA GLY A 239 -19.29 -0.63 11.22
C GLY A 239 -19.04 -1.97 10.50
N CYS A 240 -18.45 -2.97 11.16
CA CYS A 240 -18.24 -4.31 10.60
C CYS A 240 -19.45 -5.23 10.83
N GLU A 241 -20.63 -4.79 10.40
CA GLU A 241 -21.93 -5.38 10.78
C GLU A 241 -22.12 -6.84 10.37
N LYS A 242 -21.36 -7.32 9.37
CA LYS A 242 -21.43 -8.71 8.89
C LYS A 242 -20.46 -9.67 9.58
N LEU A 243 -19.58 -9.19 10.46
CA LEU A 243 -18.60 -10.06 11.09
C LEU A 243 -19.26 -11.12 11.96
N VAL A 244 -18.85 -12.37 11.74
CA VAL A 244 -19.23 -13.51 12.57
C VAL A 244 -17.98 -14.34 12.85
N GLY A 245 -17.61 -14.40 14.14
CA GLY A 245 -16.54 -15.28 14.63
C GLY A 245 -17.10 -16.26 15.66
N ALA A 246 -16.42 -16.37 16.80
CA ALA A 246 -16.93 -17.09 17.96
C ALA A 246 -18.23 -16.46 18.52
N VAL A 247 -18.43 -15.17 18.29
CA VAL A 247 -19.66 -14.44 18.59
C VAL A 247 -20.10 -13.60 17.39
N PRO A 248 -21.41 -13.29 17.25
CA PRO A 248 -21.88 -12.31 16.27
C PRO A 248 -21.41 -10.90 16.62
N TYR A 249 -21.32 -10.02 15.62
CA TYR A 249 -21.02 -8.61 15.80
C TYR A 249 -21.94 -7.91 16.81
N ASP A 250 -21.36 -7.05 17.64
CA ASP A 250 -22.04 -6.15 18.59
C ASP A 250 -21.44 -4.75 18.46
N GLU A 251 -22.28 -3.77 18.11
CA GLU A 251 -21.88 -2.37 17.91
C GLU A 251 -21.27 -1.72 19.16
N ASN A 252 -21.55 -2.27 20.35
CA ASN A 252 -20.98 -1.79 21.62
C ASN A 252 -19.63 -2.45 21.95
N LYS A 253 -19.21 -3.46 21.17
CA LYS A 253 -17.95 -4.19 21.34
C LYS A 253 -17.10 -4.09 20.09
N VAL A 254 -16.45 -2.94 19.92
CA VAL A 254 -15.68 -2.62 18.70
C VAL A 254 -14.17 -2.49 18.94
N GLY A 255 -13.70 -2.82 20.15
CA GLY A 255 -12.29 -2.76 20.55
C GLY A 255 -11.50 -4.04 20.27
N LYS A 256 -10.23 -4.06 20.69
CA LYS A 256 -9.30 -5.17 20.49
C LYS A 256 -9.71 -6.47 21.18
N GLU A 257 -10.57 -6.39 22.18
CA GLU A 257 -11.09 -7.52 22.96
C GLU A 257 -11.83 -8.52 22.06
N MET A 258 -12.34 -8.03 20.93
CA MET A 258 -13.00 -8.85 19.91
C MET A 258 -12.04 -9.36 18.82
N ALA A 259 -10.77 -8.97 18.83
CA ALA A 259 -9.73 -9.51 17.94
C ALA A 259 -9.19 -10.84 18.49
N ASN A 260 -10.10 -11.82 18.64
CA ASN A 260 -9.79 -13.13 19.22
C ASN A 260 -10.68 -14.21 18.57
N TYR A 261 -10.10 -15.36 18.24
CA TYR A 261 -10.82 -16.41 17.52
C TYR A 261 -11.64 -17.35 18.44
N THR A 262 -11.47 -17.27 19.76
CA THR A 262 -12.21 -18.07 20.76
C THR A 262 -13.35 -17.28 21.41
N THR A 263 -13.21 -15.96 21.54
CA THR A 263 -14.18 -15.10 22.24
C THR A 263 -14.70 -13.93 21.40
N GLY A 264 -14.12 -13.69 20.24
CA GLY A 264 -14.34 -12.49 19.43
C GLY A 264 -14.83 -12.77 18.02
N TYR A 265 -14.50 -11.88 17.10
CA TYR A 265 -14.97 -11.86 15.72
C TYR A 265 -14.07 -12.64 14.75
N PHE A 266 -12.98 -13.23 15.23
CA PHE A 266 -12.09 -14.01 14.37
C PHE A 266 -12.54 -15.47 14.29
N THR A 267 -12.11 -16.13 13.22
CA THR A 267 -12.22 -17.58 13.01
C THR A 267 -10.82 -18.18 13.00
N TYR A 268 -10.63 -19.30 13.69
CA TYR A 268 -9.31 -19.94 13.74
C TYR A 268 -8.89 -20.47 12.37
N LYS A 269 -7.64 -20.19 12.00
CA LYS A 269 -6.93 -20.85 10.91
C LYS A 269 -5.47 -20.97 11.31
N ALA A 270 -4.89 -22.15 11.14
CA ALA A 270 -3.47 -22.35 11.44
C ALA A 270 -2.59 -21.49 10.53
N ALA A 271 -1.51 -20.93 11.10
CA ALA A 271 -0.45 -20.29 10.34
C ALA A 271 0.17 -21.29 9.35
N SER A 272 0.37 -20.88 8.09
CA SER A 272 1.16 -21.67 7.13
C SER A 272 2.62 -21.25 7.27
N GLY A 273 3.50 -22.23 7.58
CA GLY A 273 4.94 -22.01 7.67
C GLY A 273 5.61 -21.68 6.34
#